data_AF-A0A846PET2-F1
#
_entry.id   AF-A0A846PET2-F1
#
_cell.length_a   1.000
_cell.length_b   1.000
_cell.length_c   1.000
_cell.angle_alpha   90.00
_cell.angle_beta   90.00
_cell.angle_gamma   90.00
#
_symmetry.space_group_name_H-M   'P 1'
#
loop_
_entity.id
_entity.type
_entity.pdbx_description
1 polymer ?
#
loop_
_entity_poly.entity_id
_entity_poly.type
_entity_poly.pdbx_seq_one_letter_code
_entity_poly.pdbx_strand_id
1 'polypeptide(L)'
;DHLWPWETAEALSGVKLDILAFDACLQATIENIYEYAVAENDISYIIASEGLVPGEGQPYTPILNILAADSGISTLDFAKSWADAFVEFYRAPDYLWGMQISTTLSVIDLTEVKAMVEGLDTLAIALKDALLEEGNWETAHELISE
;
A
#
# COMPACT_ATOMS: atom_id res chain seq x y z
N ASP A 1 9.33 11.40 -19.32
CA ASP A 1 8.39 10.29 -19.54
C ASP A 1 8.00 9.75 -18.18
N HIS A 2 6.74 9.37 -17.96
CA HIS A 2 6.25 8.81 -16.71
C HIS A 2 5.12 7.84 -17.00
N LEU A 3 4.99 6.79 -16.19
CA LEU A 3 3.88 5.84 -16.26
C LEU A 3 2.81 6.23 -15.25
N TRP A 4 1.57 6.27 -15.71
CA TRP A 4 0.41 6.35 -14.85
C TRP A 4 0.11 4.97 -14.25
N PRO A 5 -0.55 4.89 -13.08
CA PRO A 5 -0.89 3.61 -12.45
C PRO A 5 -1.67 2.67 -13.39
N TRP A 6 -2.65 3.19 -14.13
CA TRP A 6 -3.44 2.41 -15.08
C TRP A 6 -2.60 1.84 -16.24
N GLU A 7 -1.57 2.55 -16.72
CA GLU A 7 -0.66 2.05 -17.77
C GLU A 7 0.15 0.86 -17.23
N THR A 8 0.55 0.93 -15.95
CA THR A 8 1.29 -0.16 -15.29
C THR A 8 0.37 -1.35 -15.06
N ALA A 9 -0.87 -1.13 -14.62
CA ALA A 9 -1.86 -2.18 -14.43
C ALA A 9 -2.20 -2.90 -15.76
N GLU A 10 -2.39 -2.14 -16.84
CA GLU A 10 -2.61 -2.67 -18.19
C GLU A 10 -1.42 -3.52 -18.66
N ALA A 11 -0.19 -3.03 -18.47
CA ALA A 11 1.02 -3.76 -18.84
C ALA A 11 1.20 -5.10 -18.09
N LEU A 12 0.59 -5.24 -16.90
CA LEU A 12 0.60 -6.46 -16.08
C LEU A 12 -0.59 -7.38 -16.37
N SER A 13 -1.46 -7.07 -17.33
CA SER A 13 -2.62 -7.90 -17.65
C SER A 13 -2.21 -9.31 -18.07
N GLY A 14 -2.87 -10.32 -17.49
CA GLY A 14 -2.59 -11.74 -17.73
C GLY A 14 -1.30 -12.28 -17.09
N VAL A 15 -0.56 -11.45 -16.33
CA VAL A 15 0.59 -11.88 -15.54
C VAL A 15 0.12 -12.23 -14.13
N LYS A 16 0.48 -13.42 -13.66
CA LYS A 16 0.28 -13.82 -12.27
C LYS A 16 1.49 -13.41 -11.43
N LEU A 17 1.24 -12.66 -10.35
CA LEU A 17 2.25 -12.28 -9.37
C LEU A 17 1.78 -12.63 -7.96
N ASP A 18 2.61 -13.32 -7.20
CA ASP A 18 2.33 -13.50 -5.77
C ASP A 18 2.50 -12.17 -5.00
N ILE A 19 3.50 -11.38 -5.40
CA ILE A 19 3.80 -10.06 -4.81
C ILE A 19 4.17 -9.06 -5.92
N LEU A 20 3.55 -7.88 -5.91
CA LEU A 20 4.03 -6.69 -6.62
C LEU A 20 4.61 -5.71 -5.58
N ALA A 21 5.92 -5.46 -5.64
CA ALA A 21 6.59 -4.57 -4.69
C ALA A 21 7.02 -3.26 -5.37
N PHE A 22 6.57 -2.14 -4.83
CA PHE A 22 6.99 -0.80 -5.24
C PHE A 22 8.15 -0.30 -4.39
N ASP A 23 9.34 -0.26 -4.99
CA ASP A 23 10.46 0.52 -4.48
C ASP A 23 10.39 1.95 -5.02
N ALA A 24 9.27 2.62 -4.72
CA ALA A 24 8.93 3.95 -5.18
C ALA A 24 8.06 4.68 -4.15
N CYS A 25 8.19 6.00 -4.10
CA CYS A 25 7.44 6.85 -3.17
C CYS A 25 5.95 6.87 -3.48
N LEU A 26 5.13 7.04 -2.44
CA LEU A 26 3.70 7.40 -2.56
C LEU A 26 2.87 6.38 -3.36
N GLN A 27 3.24 5.10 -3.35
CA GLN A 27 2.55 4.05 -4.10
C GLN A 27 1.46 3.33 -3.28
N ALA A 28 1.46 3.46 -1.94
CA ALA A 28 0.45 2.83 -1.08
C ALA A 28 -0.79 3.71 -0.84
N THR A 29 -1.18 4.55 -1.80
CA THR A 29 -2.45 5.28 -1.74
C THR A 29 -3.57 4.39 -2.27
N ILE A 30 -4.78 4.53 -1.75
CA ILE A 30 -5.90 3.68 -2.17
C ILE A 30 -6.22 3.87 -3.66
N GLU A 31 -6.08 5.09 -4.18
CA GLU A 31 -6.30 5.42 -5.59
C GLU A 31 -5.35 4.63 -6.49
N ASN A 32 -4.06 4.56 -6.12
CA ASN A 32 -3.08 3.81 -6.91
C ASN A 32 -3.31 2.30 -6.83
N ILE A 33 -3.61 1.79 -5.64
CA ILE A 33 -3.79 0.35 -5.41
C ILE A 33 -5.09 -0.14 -6.07
N TYR A 34 -6.15 0.66 -6.04
CA TYR A 34 -7.45 0.31 -6.62
C TYR A 34 -7.38 0.10 -8.14
N GLU A 35 -6.49 0.80 -8.85
CA GLU A 35 -6.26 0.62 -10.30
C GLU A 35 -5.92 -0.85 -10.66
N TYR A 36 -5.08 -1.50 -9.86
CA TYR A 36 -4.73 -2.91 -10.07
C TYR A 36 -5.92 -3.85 -9.78
N ALA A 37 -6.78 -3.48 -8.83
CA ALA A 37 -7.98 -4.24 -8.50
C ALA A 37 -9.04 -4.13 -9.62
N VAL A 38 -9.31 -2.93 -10.12
CA VAL A 38 -10.28 -2.71 -11.21
C VAL A 38 -9.79 -3.27 -12.55
N ALA A 39 -8.48 -3.29 -12.78
CA ALA A 39 -7.86 -3.95 -13.92
C ALA A 39 -7.88 -5.49 -13.83
N GLU A 40 -8.38 -6.05 -12.72
CA GLU A 40 -8.47 -7.50 -12.46
C GLU A 40 -7.10 -8.19 -12.58
N ASN A 41 -6.03 -7.52 -12.15
CA ASN A 41 -4.70 -8.14 -12.14
C ASN A 41 -4.66 -9.33 -11.16
N ASP A 42 -4.02 -10.43 -11.58
CA ASP A 42 -3.80 -11.63 -10.75
C ASP A 42 -2.60 -11.40 -9.83
N ILE A 43 -2.78 -10.54 -8.83
CA ILE A 43 -1.79 -10.17 -7.83
C ILE A 43 -2.35 -10.50 -6.45
N SER A 44 -1.61 -11.25 -5.62
CA SER A 44 -2.07 -11.55 -4.25
C SER A 44 -1.79 -10.39 -3.30
N TYR A 45 -0.54 -9.93 -3.21
CA TYR A 45 -0.16 -8.83 -2.31
C TYR A 45 0.58 -7.72 -3.03
N ILE A 46 0.33 -6.48 -2.62
CA ILE A 46 1.12 -5.31 -3.03
C ILE A 46 1.91 -4.80 -1.81
N ILE A 47 3.22 -4.60 -1.99
CA ILE A 47 4.08 -3.99 -0.98
C ILE A 47 4.43 -2.59 -1.44
N ALA A 48 4.04 -1.57 -0.69
CA ALA A 48 4.22 -0.18 -1.08
C ALA A 48 4.34 0.77 0.12
N SER A 49 4.91 1.96 -0.11
CA SER A 49 4.98 3.03 0.89
C SER A 49 3.94 4.12 0.59
N GLU A 50 3.25 4.60 1.63
CA GLU A 50 2.36 5.77 1.54
C GLU A 50 3.18 7.07 1.51
N GLY A 51 4.32 7.08 2.22
CA GLY A 51 5.24 8.20 2.28
C GLY A 51 6.38 8.12 1.27
N LEU A 52 7.44 8.86 1.58
CA LEU A 52 8.70 8.79 0.83
C LEU A 52 9.42 7.48 1.14
N VAL A 53 9.95 6.85 0.09
CA VAL A 53 10.94 5.78 0.24
C VAL A 53 12.32 6.44 0.34
N PRO A 54 13.16 6.09 1.33
CA PRO A 54 14.51 6.65 1.43
C PRO A 54 15.38 6.24 0.22
N GLY A 55 16.45 6.99 -0.04
CA GLY A 55 17.27 6.82 -1.25
C GLY A 55 17.93 5.44 -1.42
N GLU A 56 18.15 4.71 -0.33
CA GLU A 56 18.67 3.33 -0.38
C GLU A 56 17.63 2.30 -0.86
N GLY A 57 16.35 2.69 -0.91
CA GLY A 57 15.26 1.83 -1.41
C GLY A 57 14.92 0.66 -0.50
N GLN A 58 14.53 -0.46 -1.10
CA GLN A 58 14.26 -1.71 -0.39
C GLN A 58 15.58 -2.42 -0.01
N PRO A 59 15.70 -3.01 1.19
CA PRO A 59 16.90 -3.73 1.58
C PRO A 59 16.94 -5.13 0.94
N TYR A 60 17.23 -5.20 -0.35
CA TYR A 60 17.11 -6.42 -1.17
C TYR A 60 17.90 -7.61 -0.62
N THR A 61 19.10 -7.39 -0.05
CA THR A 61 19.93 -8.47 0.50
C THR A 61 19.22 -9.23 1.64
N PRO A 62 18.81 -8.58 2.76
CA PRO A 62 18.09 -9.29 3.81
C PRO A 62 16.75 -9.85 3.34
N ILE A 63 16.03 -9.17 2.44
CA ILE A 63 14.77 -9.67 1.87
C ILE A 63 14.99 -10.99 1.09
N LEU A 64 15.93 -11.01 0.15
CA LEU A 64 16.20 -12.19 -0.68
C LEU A 64 16.83 -13.33 0.12
N ASN A 65 17.56 -13.02 1.21
CA ASN A 65 18.09 -14.03 2.11
C ASN A 65 16.99 -14.84 2.81
N ILE A 66 15.79 -14.28 3.04
CA ILE A 66 14.65 -15.01 3.59
C ILE A 66 14.24 -16.13 2.62
N LEU A 67 14.05 -15.80 1.34
CA LEU A 67 13.72 -16.79 0.30
C LEU A 67 14.85 -17.81 0.06
N ALA A 68 16.11 -17.37 0.16
CA ALA A 68 17.24 -18.27 0.02
C ALA A 68 17.33 -19.27 1.17
N ALA A 69 16.91 -18.89 2.38
CA ALA A 69 16.90 -19.75 3.55
C ALA A 69 15.68 -20.70 3.56
N ASP A 70 14.52 -20.22 3.13
CA ASP A 70 13.30 -21.02 3.02
C ASP A 70 12.48 -20.59 1.79
N SER A 71 12.58 -21.36 0.72
CA SER A 71 11.78 -21.14 -0.50
C SER A 71 10.35 -21.68 -0.40
N GLY A 72 10.00 -22.36 0.70
CA GLY A 72 8.66 -22.87 0.99
C GLY A 72 7.83 -21.96 1.90
N ILE A 73 8.39 -20.81 2.31
CA ILE A 73 7.69 -19.80 3.10
C ILE A 73 6.40 -19.36 2.39
N SER A 74 5.33 -19.15 3.16
CA SER A 74 4.08 -18.67 2.58
C SER A 74 4.24 -17.25 2.02
N THR A 75 3.53 -16.91 0.95
CA THR A 75 3.59 -15.58 0.33
C THR A 75 3.32 -14.47 1.34
N LEU A 76 2.31 -14.65 2.21
CA LEU A 76 1.95 -13.65 3.21
C LEU A 76 3.03 -13.50 4.29
N ASP A 77 3.61 -14.61 4.77
CA ASP A 77 4.66 -14.54 5.78
C ASP A 77 5.95 -13.93 5.20
N PHE A 78 6.26 -14.21 3.94
CA PHE A 78 7.35 -13.56 3.23
C PHE A 78 7.10 -12.05 3.07
N ALA A 79 5.90 -11.65 2.63
CA ALA A 79 5.55 -10.24 2.48
C ALA A 79 5.60 -9.47 3.81
N LYS A 80 5.15 -10.07 4.91
CA LYS A 80 5.29 -9.49 6.26
C LYS A 80 6.74 -9.38 6.69
N SER A 81 7.53 -10.43 6.49
CA SER A 81 8.96 -10.44 6.82
C SER A 81 9.74 -9.40 5.99
N TRP A 82 9.31 -9.15 4.75
CA TRP A 82 9.85 -8.07 3.91
C TRP A 82 9.58 -6.71 4.56
N ALA A 83 8.35 -6.43 4.98
CA ALA A 83 8.01 -5.18 5.65
C ALA A 83 8.78 -4.99 6.97
N ASP A 84 8.92 -6.06 7.77
CA ASP A 84 9.72 -6.04 8.99
C ASP A 84 11.20 -5.76 8.69
N ALA A 85 11.78 -6.41 7.66
CA ALA A 85 13.16 -6.18 7.25
C ALA A 85 13.40 -4.73 6.80
N PHE A 86 12.42 -4.11 6.12
CA PHE A 86 12.48 -2.70 5.74
C PHE A 86 12.50 -1.77 6.96
N VAL A 87 11.61 -2.01 7.94
CA VAL A 87 11.56 -1.22 9.18
C VAL A 87 12.86 -1.38 9.98
N GLU A 88 13.38 -2.60 10.11
CA GLU A 88 14.62 -2.86 10.87
C GLU A 88 15.84 -2.22 10.20
N PHE A 89 15.92 -2.26 8.87
CA PHE A 89 17.01 -1.63 8.11
C PHE A 89 17.09 -0.13 8.37
N TYR A 90 15.96 0.58 8.35
CA TYR A 90 15.92 2.03 8.56
C TYR A 90 15.83 2.45 10.03
N ARG A 91 15.55 1.52 10.95
CA ARG A 91 15.63 1.75 12.40
C ARG A 91 17.07 1.82 12.89
N ALA A 92 18.01 1.15 12.21
CA ALA A 92 19.39 1.08 12.64
C ALA A 92 20.07 2.47 12.62
N PRO A 93 20.67 2.92 13.73
CA PRO A 93 21.18 4.29 13.90
C PRO A 93 22.33 4.66 12.96
N ASP A 94 22.99 3.65 12.39
CA ASP A 94 24.17 3.81 11.54
C ASP A 94 23.83 4.25 10.11
N TYR A 95 22.57 4.07 9.66
CA TYR A 95 22.22 4.25 8.26
C TYR A 95 22.23 5.72 7.79
N LEU A 96 22.08 6.69 8.71
CA LEU A 96 21.93 8.10 8.35
C LEU A 96 22.61 9.06 9.34
N TRP A 97 23.78 8.69 9.85
CA TRP A 97 24.55 9.55 10.76
C TRP A 97 23.74 10.00 12.00
N GLY A 98 22.87 9.14 12.53
CA GLY A 98 22.00 9.44 13.65
C GLY A 98 20.70 10.20 13.31
N MET A 99 20.38 10.39 12.01
CA MET A 99 19.12 10.98 11.58
C MET A 99 18.03 9.91 11.51
N GLN A 100 17.03 10.01 12.38
CA GLN A 100 15.88 9.10 12.37
C GLN A 100 14.94 9.49 11.23
N ILE A 101 14.80 8.63 10.22
CA ILE A 101 13.79 8.81 9.17
C ILE A 101 12.54 8.02 9.56
N SER A 102 11.39 8.69 9.52
CA SER A 102 10.10 8.03 9.59
C SER A 102 9.82 7.37 8.25
N THR A 103 9.77 6.04 8.24
CA THR A 103 9.45 5.25 7.05
C THR A 103 8.09 4.57 7.21
N THR A 104 7.43 4.34 6.09
CA THR A 104 6.15 3.62 6.02
C THR A 104 6.29 2.50 5.00
N LEU A 105 5.77 1.32 5.28
CA LEU A 105 5.62 0.27 4.29
C LEU A 105 4.46 -0.63 4.69
N SER A 106 3.56 -0.87 3.73
CA SER A 106 2.34 -1.65 3.92
C SER A 106 2.36 -2.88 3.05
N VAL A 107 1.87 -4.00 3.58
CA VAL A 107 1.51 -5.20 2.82
C VAL A 107 0.01 -5.18 2.62
N ILE A 108 -0.43 -5.06 1.38
CA ILE A 108 -1.83 -4.84 1.01
C ILE A 108 -2.34 -6.09 0.31
N ASP A 109 -3.41 -6.68 0.81
CA ASP A 109 -4.10 -7.79 0.17
C ASP A 109 -5.02 -7.26 -0.94
N LEU A 110 -4.68 -7.53 -2.20
CA LEU A 110 -5.42 -6.96 -3.33
C LEU A 110 -6.84 -7.51 -3.41
N THR A 111 -7.10 -8.72 -2.86
CA THR A 111 -8.44 -9.33 -2.91
C THR A 111 -9.46 -8.58 -2.06
N GLU A 112 -9.00 -7.85 -1.05
CA GLU A 112 -9.84 -7.11 -0.11
C GLU A 112 -10.09 -5.66 -0.55
N VAL A 113 -9.33 -5.15 -1.53
CA VAL A 113 -9.34 -3.73 -1.90
C VAL A 113 -10.70 -3.29 -2.45
N LYS A 114 -11.35 -4.10 -3.30
CA LYS A 114 -12.68 -3.76 -3.85
C LYS A 114 -13.73 -3.61 -2.75
N ALA A 115 -13.79 -4.58 -1.83
CA ALA A 115 -14.73 -4.54 -0.71
C ALA A 115 -14.47 -3.34 0.22
N MET A 116 -13.21 -2.99 0.44
CA MET A 116 -12.86 -1.81 1.21
C MET A 116 -13.33 -0.51 0.52
N VAL A 117 -13.13 -0.39 -0.80
CA VAL A 117 -13.58 0.77 -1.58
C VAL A 117 -15.11 0.88 -1.62
N GLU A 118 -15.84 -0.23 -1.68
CA GLU A 118 -17.30 -0.24 -1.55
C GLU A 118 -17.78 0.33 -0.19
N GLY A 119 -17.07 -0.02 0.89
CA GLY A 119 -17.31 0.56 2.22
C GLY A 119 -17.01 2.05 2.26
N LEU A 120 -15.92 2.48 1.62
CA LEU A 120 -15.56 3.90 1.50
C LEU A 120 -16.59 4.69 0.69
N ASP A 121 -17.11 4.14 -0.41
CA ASP A 121 -18.15 4.77 -1.23
C ASP A 121 -19.45 4.94 -0.44
N THR A 122 -19.83 3.92 0.34
CA THR A 122 -20.99 3.99 1.24
C THR A 122 -20.85 5.13 2.25
N LEU A 123 -19.68 5.27 2.88
CA LEU A 123 -19.38 6.36 3.80
C LEU A 123 -19.43 7.72 3.08
N ALA A 124 -18.82 7.82 1.90
CA ALA A 124 -18.77 9.06 1.12
C ALA A 124 -20.16 9.54 0.70
N ILE A 125 -21.04 8.61 0.28
CA ILE A 125 -22.44 8.92 -0.03
C ILE A 125 -23.17 9.44 1.21
N ALA A 126 -23.05 8.75 2.35
CA ALA A 126 -23.70 9.17 3.59
C ALA A 126 -23.25 10.58 4.04
N LEU A 127 -21.95 10.86 3.98
CA LEU A 127 -21.41 12.19 4.29
C LEU A 127 -21.89 13.26 3.32
N LYS A 128 -21.91 12.95 2.02
CA LYS A 128 -22.39 13.87 0.98
C LYS A 128 -23.86 14.22 1.20
N ASP A 129 -24.70 13.22 1.48
CA ASP A 129 -26.12 13.42 1.68
C ASP A 129 -26.39 14.26 2.95
N ALA A 130 -25.69 13.97 4.06
CA ALA A 130 -25.76 14.77 5.28
C ALA A 130 -25.36 16.24 5.06
N LEU A 131 -24.31 16.49 4.25
CA LEU A 131 -23.83 17.84 3.95
C LEU A 131 -24.77 18.62 3.02
N LEU A 132 -25.42 17.95 2.05
CA LEU A 132 -26.22 18.60 1.01
C LEU A 132 -27.70 18.72 1.35
N GLU A 133 -28.28 17.76 2.08
CA GLU A 133 -29.73 17.75 2.36
C GLU A 133 -30.11 18.59 3.59
N GLU A 134 -29.26 18.68 4.62
CA GLU A 134 -29.67 19.32 5.87
C GLU A 134 -29.39 20.83 5.95
N GLY A 135 -28.48 21.39 5.15
CA GLY A 135 -28.07 22.80 5.28
C GLY A 135 -27.58 23.19 6.69
N ASN A 136 -27.37 22.20 7.56
CA ASN A 136 -27.13 22.33 8.98
C ASN A 136 -25.77 21.72 9.29
N TRP A 137 -24.74 22.55 9.14
CA TRP A 137 -23.35 22.20 9.40
C TRP A 137 -23.10 21.66 10.84
N GLU A 138 -24.04 21.91 11.77
CA GLU A 138 -24.00 21.39 13.14
C GLU A 138 -24.23 19.86 13.20
N THR A 139 -25.16 19.31 12.41
CA THR A 139 -25.41 17.85 12.37
C THR A 139 -24.26 17.08 11.73
N ALA A 140 -23.63 17.66 10.70
CA ALA A 140 -22.46 17.08 10.05
C ALA A 140 -21.23 17.06 10.97
N HIS A 141 -21.16 17.96 11.95
CA HIS A 141 -20.06 17.99 12.93
C HIS A 141 -20.14 16.84 13.93
N GLU A 142 -21.35 16.46 14.38
CA GLU A 142 -21.54 15.35 15.31
C GLU A 142 -21.14 14.00 14.69
N LEU A 143 -21.46 13.77 13.41
CA LEU A 143 -21.10 12.54 12.67
C LEU A 143 -19.60 12.31 12.47
N ILE A 144 -18.79 13.37 12.53
CA ILE A 144 -17.32 13.32 12.33
C ILE A 144 -16.58 13.27 13.68
N SER A 145 -17.29 13.49 14.79
CA SER A 145 -16.69 13.66 16.12
C SER A 145 -16.71 12.43 17.03
N GLU A 146 -17.27 11.30 16.57
CA GLU A 146 -17.22 9.98 17.24
C GLU A 146 -16.36 8.98 16.46
#